data_AF-A0A929IK43-F1
#
_entry.id   AF-A0A929IK43-F1
#
_cell.length_a   1.000
_cell.length_b   1.000
_cell.length_c   1.000
_cell.angle_alpha   90.00
_cell.angle_beta   90.00
_cell.angle_gamma   90.00
#
_symmetry.space_group_name_H-M   'P 1'
#
loop_
_entity.id
_entity.type
_entity.pdbx_description
1 polymer ?
#
loop_
_entity_poly.entity_id
_entity_poly.type
_entity_poly.pdbx_seq_one_letter_code
_entity_poly.pdbx_strand_id
1 'polypeptide(L)'
;ALARQGEAPEMPPRMVTIEELRLLETLDADHAVFEAVCGKGTYIRALARDIALALGTVGHLVALRRTRVGPFDEKSAISLDELGENMHVAAACEYLLPVETALDDIPALAVTEIEAGRLRNGQAVSLLRKADLDRIADLESGDTALAMADGKPVALVRYTAGEIQPVRVLNL
;
A
#
# COMPACT_ATOMS: atom_id res chain seq x y z
N ALA A 1 22.06 -12.97 -6.88
CA ALA A 1 23.08 -13.77 -7.59
C ALA A 1 23.90 -14.61 -6.60
N LEU A 2 24.44 -13.99 -5.53
CA LEU A 2 25.24 -14.63 -4.48
C LEU A 2 24.70 -15.99 -3.96
N ALA A 3 23.43 -16.04 -3.55
CA ALA A 3 22.83 -17.29 -3.04
C ALA A 3 22.81 -18.45 -4.08
N ARG A 4 22.74 -18.16 -5.39
CA ARG A 4 22.81 -19.18 -6.45
C ARG A 4 24.24 -19.64 -6.73
N GLN A 5 25.24 -18.90 -6.25
CA GLN A 5 26.66 -19.22 -6.34
C GLN A 5 27.17 -19.96 -5.09
N GLY A 6 26.27 -20.29 -4.14
CA GLY A 6 26.63 -20.93 -2.88
C GLY A 6 27.21 -19.98 -1.83
N GLU A 7 27.29 -18.68 -2.14
CA GLU A 7 27.78 -17.67 -1.21
C GLU A 7 26.63 -17.19 -0.32
N ALA A 8 26.82 -17.29 1.00
CA ALA A 8 25.86 -16.79 1.96
C ALA A 8 25.85 -15.25 1.93
N PRO A 9 24.73 -14.60 1.54
CA PRO A 9 24.67 -13.15 1.56
C PRO A 9 24.64 -12.64 3.00
N GLU A 10 25.37 -11.55 3.26
CA GLU A 10 25.21 -10.81 4.50
C GLU A 10 23.82 -10.15 4.52
N MET A 11 22.98 -10.60 5.45
CA MET A 11 21.60 -10.12 5.60
C MET A 11 21.46 -9.47 6.98
N PRO A 12 21.55 -8.14 7.08
CA PRO A 12 21.30 -7.47 8.35
C PRO A 12 19.84 -7.71 8.80
N PRO A 13 19.60 -7.92 10.10
CA PRO A 13 18.25 -8.08 10.62
C PRO A 13 17.44 -6.81 10.34
N ARG A 14 16.16 -7.00 10.02
CA ARG A 14 15.21 -5.92 9.83
C ARG A 14 14.07 -6.08 10.82
N MET A 15 13.74 -4.99 11.50
CA MET A 15 12.56 -4.93 12.35
C MET A 15 11.31 -5.01 11.46
N VAL A 16 10.42 -5.93 11.82
CA VAL A 16 9.12 -6.14 11.18
C VAL A 16 8.04 -6.19 12.26
N THR A 17 6.81 -5.90 11.88
CA THR A 17 5.66 -5.98 12.79
C THR A 17 4.76 -7.14 12.36
N ILE A 18 4.50 -8.05 13.28
CA ILE A 18 3.46 -9.07 13.17
C ILE A 18 2.30 -8.57 14.04
N GLU A 19 1.24 -8.11 13.41
CA GLU A 19 0.05 -7.61 14.10
C GLU A 19 -0.76 -8.78 14.66
N GLU A 20 -0.83 -9.87 13.92
CA GLU A 20 -1.53 -11.08 14.33
C GLU A 20 -0.87 -12.33 13.72
N LEU A 21 -0.83 -13.41 14.51
CA LEU A 21 -0.39 -14.72 14.06
C LEU A 21 -1.29 -15.79 14.69
N ARG A 22 -2.00 -16.54 13.85
CA ARG A 22 -2.92 -17.60 14.26
C ARG A 22 -2.50 -18.93 13.67
N LEU A 23 -2.50 -19.97 14.50
CA LEU A 23 -2.49 -21.35 14.02
C LEU A 23 -3.92 -21.69 13.61
N LEU A 24 -4.15 -21.93 12.32
CA LEU A 24 -5.46 -22.29 11.80
C LEU A 24 -5.71 -23.79 11.91
N GLU A 25 -4.71 -24.59 11.53
CA GLU A 25 -4.86 -26.03 11.42
C GLU A 25 -3.51 -26.73 11.61
N THR A 26 -3.54 -27.93 12.19
CA THR A 26 -2.43 -28.87 12.16
C THR A 26 -2.86 -30.03 11.28
N LEU A 27 -2.27 -30.11 10.08
CA LEU A 27 -2.68 -31.08 9.06
C LEU A 27 -2.17 -32.47 9.39
N ASP A 28 -0.92 -32.57 9.83
CA ASP A 28 -0.26 -33.80 10.28
C ASP A 28 0.92 -33.46 11.21
N ALA A 29 1.80 -34.43 11.48
CA ALA A 29 2.93 -34.28 12.38
C ALA A 29 3.98 -33.25 11.89
N ASP A 30 4.06 -33.00 10.59
CA ASP A 30 5.08 -32.18 9.94
C ASP A 30 4.50 -30.91 9.27
N HIS A 31 3.17 -30.75 9.27
CA HIS A 31 2.48 -29.66 8.59
C HIS A 31 1.47 -28.92 9.48
N ALA A 32 1.57 -27.59 9.46
CA ALA A 32 0.64 -26.68 10.10
C ALA A 32 0.36 -25.47 9.20
N VAL A 33 -0.86 -24.96 9.28
CA VAL A 33 -1.34 -23.80 8.53
C VAL A 33 -1.44 -22.61 9.47
N PHE A 34 -0.79 -21.51 9.12
CA PHE A 34 -0.84 -20.27 9.86
C PHE A 34 -1.47 -19.15 9.02
N GLU A 35 -2.20 -18.27 9.70
CA GLU A 35 -2.62 -16.96 9.19
C GLU A 35 -1.80 -15.89 9.89
N ALA A 36 -1.26 -14.95 9.12
CA ALA A 36 -0.48 -13.84 9.65
C ALA A 36 -0.94 -12.51 9.06
N VAL A 37 -1.19 -11.53 9.93
CA VAL A 37 -1.33 -10.12 9.57
C VAL A 37 -0.01 -9.45 9.90
N CYS A 38 0.66 -8.90 8.89
CA CYS A 38 2.01 -8.38 9.04
C CYS A 38 2.24 -7.12 8.20
N GLY A 39 3.11 -6.26 8.70
CA GLY A 39 3.52 -5.04 8.01
C GLY A 39 4.40 -5.31 6.79
N LYS A 40 4.66 -4.24 6.02
CA LYS A 40 5.48 -4.27 4.82
C LYS A 40 6.89 -4.81 5.10
N GLY A 41 7.44 -5.54 4.13
CA GLY A 41 8.81 -6.07 4.20
C GLY A 41 8.98 -7.34 5.04
N THR A 42 7.89 -7.87 5.62
CA THR A 42 7.91 -9.15 6.33
C THR A 42 8.19 -10.30 5.37
N TYR A 43 9.23 -11.08 5.66
CA TYR A 43 9.57 -12.28 4.90
C TYR A 43 8.92 -13.50 5.56
N ILE A 44 7.75 -13.92 5.08
CA ILE A 44 7.00 -15.05 5.67
C ILE A 44 7.84 -16.34 5.71
N ARG A 45 8.77 -16.51 4.75
CA ARG A 45 9.74 -17.62 4.76
C ARG A 45 10.69 -17.57 5.95
N ALA A 46 11.13 -16.38 6.35
CA ALA A 46 11.96 -16.21 7.55
C ALA A 46 11.13 -16.46 8.80
N LEU A 47 9.89 -15.96 8.86
CA LEU A 47 8.98 -16.23 9.97
C LEU A 47 8.75 -17.74 10.18
N ALA A 48 8.49 -18.49 9.11
CA ALA A 48 8.32 -19.95 9.20
C ALA A 48 9.58 -20.66 9.72
N ARG A 49 10.77 -20.27 9.25
CA ARG A 49 12.04 -20.77 9.77
C ARG A 49 12.20 -20.45 11.25
N ASP A 50 11.92 -19.20 11.64
CA ASP A 50 12.15 -18.73 13.01
C ASP A 50 11.18 -19.40 14.00
N ILE A 51 9.94 -19.66 13.59
CA ILE A 51 8.99 -20.51 14.35
C ILE A 51 9.54 -21.92 14.54
N ALA A 52 10.04 -22.55 13.47
CA ALA A 52 10.60 -23.90 13.56
C ALA A 52 11.83 -23.96 14.47
N LEU A 53 12.74 -22.98 14.37
CA LEU A 53 13.90 -22.86 15.25
C LEU A 53 13.49 -22.68 16.71
N ALA A 54 12.46 -21.87 16.99
CA ALA A 54 11.92 -21.70 18.34
C ALA A 54 11.32 -22.99 18.91
N LEU A 55 10.80 -23.88 18.06
CA LEU A 55 10.31 -25.21 18.43
C LEU A 55 11.43 -26.26 18.54
N GLY A 56 12.69 -25.89 18.30
CA GLY A 56 13.83 -26.80 18.36
C GLY A 56 13.97 -27.74 17.15
N THR A 57 13.38 -27.38 16.01
CA THR A 57 13.42 -28.17 14.77
C THR A 57 13.79 -27.29 13.56
N VAL A 58 13.71 -27.87 12.37
CA VAL A 58 13.82 -27.17 11.09
C VAL A 58 12.47 -27.15 10.39
N GLY A 59 12.22 -26.11 9.59
CA GLY A 59 10.97 -25.95 8.88
C GLY A 59 11.09 -24.95 7.75
N HIS A 60 10.21 -25.08 6.76
CA HIS A 60 10.13 -24.19 5.60
C HIS A 60 8.69 -24.09 5.12
N LEU A 61 8.40 -23.05 4.33
CA LEU A 61 7.10 -22.94 3.67
C LEU A 61 6.99 -23.94 2.51
N VAL A 62 5.94 -24.75 2.52
CA VAL A 62 5.54 -25.58 1.38
C VAL A 62 4.52 -24.88 0.48
N ALA A 63 3.71 -23.97 1.05
CA ALA A 63 2.73 -23.17 0.35
C ALA A 63 2.65 -21.76 0.98
N LEU A 64 2.30 -20.77 0.17
CA LEU A 64 2.05 -19.40 0.62
C LEU A 64 0.97 -18.77 -0.25
N ARG A 65 -0.06 -18.25 0.40
CA ARG A 65 -1.15 -17.51 -0.25
C ARG A 65 -1.30 -16.15 0.41
N ARG A 66 -1.28 -15.09 -0.38
CA ARG A 66 -1.55 -13.73 0.10
C ARG A 66 -3.01 -13.40 -0.17
N THR A 67 -3.79 -13.27 0.89
CA THR A 67 -5.25 -13.07 0.82
C THR A 67 -5.67 -11.60 0.81
N ARG A 68 -4.77 -10.69 1.22
CA ARG A 68 -5.04 -9.24 1.30
C ARG A 68 -3.77 -8.39 1.17
N VAL A 69 -3.92 -7.18 0.61
CA VAL A 69 -2.95 -6.07 0.66
C VAL A 69 -3.72 -4.77 0.89
N GLY A 70 -3.62 -4.17 2.07
CA GLY A 70 -4.39 -2.97 2.40
C GLY A 70 -5.90 -3.20 2.18
N PRO A 71 -6.59 -2.35 1.41
CA PRO A 71 -8.01 -2.52 1.10
C PRO A 71 -8.30 -3.61 0.05
N PHE A 72 -7.28 -4.11 -0.65
CA PHE A 72 -7.45 -5.09 -1.72
C PHE A 72 -7.44 -6.52 -1.18
N ASP A 73 -8.54 -7.23 -1.35
CA ASP A 73 -8.65 -8.65 -1.00
C ASP A 73 -8.59 -9.56 -2.22
N GLU A 74 -8.36 -10.85 -1.99
CA GLU A 74 -8.29 -11.85 -3.06
C GLU A 74 -9.64 -12.12 -3.74
N LYS A 75 -10.77 -11.77 -3.11
CA LYS A 75 -12.10 -11.96 -3.69
C LYS A 75 -12.35 -10.99 -4.84
N SER A 76 -11.67 -9.84 -4.79
CA SER A 76 -11.68 -8.80 -5.83
C SER A 76 -10.56 -8.98 -6.85
N ALA A 77 -9.75 -10.04 -6.74
CA ALA A 77 -8.67 -10.30 -7.67
C ALA A 77 -9.17 -10.99 -8.94
N ILE A 78 -8.55 -10.68 -10.08
CA ILE A 78 -8.76 -11.38 -11.35
C ILE A 78 -7.57 -12.30 -11.64
N SER A 79 -7.82 -13.50 -12.18
CA SER A 79 -6.75 -14.36 -12.65
C SER A 79 -6.13 -13.83 -13.95
N LEU A 80 -4.87 -14.21 -14.22
CA LEU A 80 -4.21 -13.83 -15.47
C LEU A 80 -4.86 -14.50 -16.69
N ASP A 81 -5.41 -15.70 -16.52
CA ASP A 81 -6.10 -16.42 -17.59
C ASP A 81 -7.40 -15.69 -17.97
N GLU A 82 -8.24 -15.34 -16.99
CA GLU A 82 -9.46 -14.54 -17.22
C GLU A 82 -9.14 -13.16 -17.80
N LEU A 83 -8.06 -12.51 -17.34
CA LEU A 83 -7.64 -11.21 -17.88
C LEU A 83 -7.20 -11.34 -19.34
N GLY A 84 -6.51 -12.42 -19.70
CA GLY A 84 -6.05 -12.71 -21.05
C GLY A 84 -7.20 -12.97 -22.03
N GLU A 85 -8.26 -13.64 -21.59
CA GLU A 85 -9.48 -13.86 -22.37
C GLU A 85 -10.26 -12.56 -22.62
N ASN A 86 -10.20 -11.61 -21.68
CA ASN A 86 -10.94 -10.34 -21.72
C ASN A 86 -10.08 -9.14 -22.15
N MET A 87 -8.95 -9.38 -22.81
CA MET A 87 -7.94 -8.37 -23.15
C MET A 87 -8.33 -7.41 -24.30
N HIS A 88 -9.63 -7.18 -24.51
CA HIS A 88 -10.14 -6.09 -25.31
C HIS A 88 -10.21 -4.83 -24.44
N VAL A 89 -9.59 -3.73 -24.88
CA VAL A 89 -9.26 -2.54 -24.07
C VAL A 89 -10.41 -2.06 -23.17
N ALA A 90 -11.66 -2.08 -23.67
CA ALA A 90 -12.81 -1.62 -22.90
C ALA A 90 -13.13 -2.53 -21.69
N ALA A 91 -13.08 -3.85 -21.86
CA ALA A 91 -13.39 -4.81 -20.79
C ALA A 91 -12.26 -4.88 -19.74
N ALA A 92 -11.00 -4.75 -20.18
CA ALA A 92 -9.85 -4.72 -19.26
C ALA A 92 -9.90 -3.52 -18.29
N CYS A 93 -10.42 -2.38 -18.73
CA CYS A 93 -10.59 -1.19 -17.88
C CYS A 93 -11.67 -1.37 -16.79
N GLU A 94 -12.62 -2.30 -16.94
CA GLU A 94 -13.64 -2.56 -15.91
C GLU A 94 -13.06 -3.17 -14.64
N TYR A 95 -11.88 -3.81 -14.75
CA TYR A 95 -11.15 -4.36 -13.60
C TYR A 95 -10.24 -3.32 -12.92
N LEU A 96 -10.10 -2.12 -13.48
CA LEU A 96 -9.31 -1.05 -12.88
C LEU A 96 -10.16 -0.28 -11.88
N LEU A 97 -9.73 -0.33 -10.63
CA LEU A 97 -10.32 0.48 -9.57
C LEU A 97 -9.82 1.93 -9.68
N PRO A 98 -10.64 2.92 -9.25
CA PRO A 98 -10.20 4.31 -9.13
C PRO A 98 -8.95 4.42 -8.26
N VAL A 99 -8.05 5.37 -8.58
CA VAL A 99 -6.78 5.53 -7.86
C VAL A 99 -6.98 5.82 -6.37
N GLU A 100 -8.10 6.46 -6.04
CA GLU A 100 -8.57 6.81 -4.71
C GLU A 100 -8.68 5.57 -3.82
N THR A 101 -9.01 4.42 -4.40
CA THR A 101 -9.09 3.15 -3.68
C THR A 101 -7.76 2.78 -3.03
N ALA A 102 -6.63 3.11 -3.66
CA ALA A 102 -5.30 2.86 -3.11
C ALA A 102 -4.83 3.97 -2.14
N LEU A 103 -5.56 5.09 -2.07
CA LEU A 103 -5.22 6.30 -1.32
C LEU A 103 -6.25 6.61 -0.22
N ASP A 104 -7.13 5.67 0.11
CA ASP A 104 -8.23 5.85 1.08
C ASP A 104 -7.73 6.24 2.49
N ASP A 105 -6.53 5.78 2.86
CA ASP A 105 -5.88 6.13 4.13
C ASP A 105 -5.23 7.53 4.13
N ILE A 106 -5.38 8.32 3.06
CA ILE A 106 -4.79 9.66 2.92
C ILE A 106 -5.89 10.73 3.02
N PRO A 107 -5.76 11.73 3.91
CA PRO A 107 -6.75 12.80 4.04
C PRO A 107 -7.03 13.52 2.72
N ALA A 108 -8.30 13.66 2.36
CA ALA A 108 -8.72 14.41 1.19
C ALA A 108 -8.79 15.92 1.49
N LEU A 109 -8.16 16.73 0.65
CA LEU A 109 -8.17 18.19 0.72
C LEU A 109 -8.89 18.75 -0.51
N ALA A 110 -10.10 19.26 -0.32
CA ALA A 110 -10.82 19.97 -1.38
C ALA A 110 -10.01 21.19 -1.82
N VAL A 111 -9.83 21.42 -3.12
CA VAL A 111 -9.16 22.58 -3.73
C VAL A 111 -10.04 23.22 -4.80
N THR A 112 -9.87 24.53 -5.00
CA THR A 112 -10.58 25.23 -6.09
C THR A 112 -9.93 24.90 -7.44
N GLU A 113 -10.64 25.13 -8.55
CA GLU A 113 -10.08 24.94 -9.90
C GLU A 113 -8.81 25.77 -10.17
N ILE A 114 -8.73 26.98 -9.60
CA ILE A 114 -7.55 27.84 -9.73
C ILE A 114 -6.36 27.22 -8.99
N GLU A 115 -6.59 26.70 -7.79
CA GLU A 115 -5.58 26.01 -6.98
C GLU A 115 -5.15 24.71 -7.66
N ALA A 116 -6.09 23.92 -8.18
CA ALA A 116 -5.84 22.71 -8.94
C ALA A 116 -4.99 22.99 -10.18
N GLY A 117 -5.28 24.05 -10.93
CA GLY A 117 -4.48 24.49 -12.07
C GLY A 117 -3.03 24.79 -11.70
N ARG A 118 -2.79 25.43 -10.54
CA ARG A 118 -1.43 25.65 -10.02
C ARG A 118 -0.73 24.35 -9.68
N LEU A 119 -1.40 23.46 -8.95
CA LEU A 119 -0.85 22.16 -8.54
C LEU A 119 -0.49 21.29 -9.76
N ARG A 120 -1.33 21.24 -10.79
CA ARG A 120 -1.04 20.49 -12.04
C ARG A 120 0.21 21.00 -12.76
N ASN A 121 0.54 22.28 -12.59
CA ASN A 121 1.76 22.89 -13.11
C ASN A 121 2.95 22.82 -12.13
N GLY A 122 2.85 22.04 -11.05
CA GLY A 122 3.91 21.89 -10.07
C GLY A 122 4.09 23.09 -9.12
N GLN A 123 3.14 24.03 -9.09
CA GLN A 123 3.23 25.22 -8.27
C GLN A 123 2.58 24.99 -6.89
N ALA A 124 3.18 25.59 -5.85
CA ALA A 124 2.61 25.59 -4.51
C ALA A 124 1.36 26.47 -4.41
N VAL A 125 0.50 26.15 -3.44
CA VAL A 125 -0.71 26.92 -3.13
C VAL A 125 -0.68 27.32 -1.66
N SER A 126 -0.84 28.63 -1.41
CA SER A 126 -0.94 29.18 -0.05
C SER A 126 -2.38 29.09 0.46
N LEU A 127 -2.54 28.57 1.68
CA LEU A 127 -3.80 28.32 2.38
C LEU A 127 -3.90 29.16 3.67
N LEU A 128 -3.51 30.43 3.59
CA LEU A 128 -3.47 31.36 4.73
C LEU A 128 -4.74 32.19 4.92
N ARG A 129 -5.79 31.98 4.10
CA ARG A 129 -7.03 32.74 4.22
C ARG A 129 -7.89 32.13 5.31
N LYS A 130 -8.74 32.95 5.94
CA LYS A 130 -9.69 32.48 6.95
C LYS A 130 -10.60 31.34 6.45
N ALA A 131 -10.97 31.37 5.17
CA ALA A 131 -11.77 30.32 4.52
C ALA A 131 -11.03 28.99 4.33
N ASP A 132 -9.70 28.97 4.46
CA ASP A 132 -8.88 27.78 4.29
C ASP A 132 -8.64 27.05 5.63
N LEU A 133 -8.83 27.72 6.77
CA LEU A 133 -8.54 27.18 8.10
C LEU A 133 -9.32 25.89 8.38
N ASP A 134 -10.59 25.83 8.00
CA ASP A 134 -11.42 24.64 8.21
C ASP A 134 -10.95 23.47 7.33
N ARG A 135 -10.37 23.74 6.15
CA ARG A 135 -9.87 22.71 5.21
C ARG A 135 -8.56 22.07 5.68
N ILE A 136 -7.80 22.75 6.53
CA ILE A 136 -6.48 22.31 7.01
C ILE A 136 -6.44 22.07 8.51
N ALA A 137 -7.59 22.10 9.19
CA ALA A 137 -7.67 22.03 10.65
C ALA A 137 -7.03 20.75 11.22
N ASP A 138 -7.14 19.64 10.48
CA ASP A 138 -6.62 18.33 10.87
C ASP A 138 -5.26 17.99 10.24
N LEU A 139 -4.61 18.95 9.55
CA LEU A 139 -3.31 18.75 8.91
C LEU A 139 -2.16 19.35 9.71
N GLU A 140 -1.15 18.54 9.99
CA GLU A 140 0.10 18.98 10.58
C GLU A 140 1.19 19.21 9.53
N SER A 141 2.14 20.10 9.84
CA SER A 141 3.23 20.39 8.92
C SER A 141 4.08 19.14 8.68
N GLY A 142 4.15 18.70 7.43
CA GLY A 142 4.80 17.46 7.01
C GLY A 142 3.82 16.42 6.47
N ASP A 143 2.52 16.56 6.76
CA ASP A 143 1.49 15.62 6.35
C ASP A 143 1.30 15.59 4.84
N THR A 144 0.84 14.43 4.38
CA THR A 144 0.44 14.22 2.98
C THR A 144 -1.07 14.20 2.89
N ALA A 145 -1.61 14.92 1.92
CA ALA A 145 -3.04 14.96 1.62
C ALA A 145 -3.27 14.72 0.12
N LEU A 146 -4.46 14.24 -0.22
CA LEU A 146 -4.93 14.09 -1.59
C LEU A 146 -5.73 15.34 -1.99
N ALA A 147 -5.18 16.17 -2.87
CA ALA A 147 -5.88 17.35 -3.38
C ALA A 147 -6.98 16.93 -4.36
N MET A 148 -8.22 17.36 -4.09
CA MET A 148 -9.44 17.01 -4.84
C MET A 148 -10.09 18.26 -5.44
N ALA A 149 -10.39 18.24 -6.74
CA ALA A 149 -11.13 19.30 -7.43
C ALA A 149 -12.32 18.69 -8.18
N ASP A 150 -13.52 19.21 -7.95
CA ASP A 150 -14.77 18.71 -8.56
C ASP A 150 -14.94 17.18 -8.43
N GLY A 151 -14.67 16.65 -7.23
CA GLY A 151 -14.74 15.22 -6.95
C GLY A 151 -13.65 14.36 -7.60
N LYS A 152 -12.66 14.96 -8.27
CA LYS A 152 -11.56 14.24 -8.93
C LYS A 152 -10.22 14.50 -8.24
N PRO A 153 -9.37 13.47 -8.11
CA PRO A 153 -8.03 13.62 -7.56
C PRO A 153 -7.10 14.36 -8.54
N VAL A 154 -6.36 15.33 -8.01
CA VAL A 154 -5.47 16.21 -8.78
C VAL A 154 -4.01 15.91 -8.48
N ALA A 155 -3.66 15.79 -7.20
CA ALA A 155 -2.28 15.57 -6.77
C ALA A 155 -2.22 15.04 -5.34
N LEU A 156 -1.19 14.27 -5.03
CA LEU A 156 -0.70 14.14 -3.66
C LEU A 156 0.11 15.39 -3.33
N VAL A 157 -0.26 16.05 -2.24
CA VAL A 157 0.38 17.27 -1.76
C VAL A 157 0.96 17.08 -0.38
N ARG A 158 2.03 17.82 -0.07
CA ARG A 158 2.59 17.93 1.27
C ARG A 158 2.21 19.26 1.86
N TYR A 159 1.61 19.26 3.05
CA TYR A 159 1.32 20.48 3.79
C TYR A 159 2.55 20.94 4.57
N THR A 160 2.94 22.20 4.42
CA THR A 160 4.05 22.82 5.15
C THR A 160 3.69 24.26 5.51
N ALA A 161 3.57 24.57 6.80
CA ALA A 161 3.42 25.92 7.32
C ALA A 161 2.40 26.83 6.57
N GLY A 162 1.19 26.34 6.30
CA GLY A 162 0.15 27.12 5.61
C GLY A 162 0.22 27.06 4.08
N GLU A 163 1.08 26.23 3.50
CA GLU A 163 1.17 25.97 2.07
C GLU A 163 1.01 24.48 1.77
N ILE A 164 0.49 24.16 0.58
CA ILE A 164 0.53 22.82 0.02
C ILE A 164 1.44 22.78 -1.21
N GLN A 165 2.32 21.78 -1.25
CA GLN A 165 3.28 21.57 -2.33
C GLN A 165 3.00 20.24 -3.04
N PRO A 166 2.93 20.21 -4.38
CA PRO A 166 2.68 18.97 -5.09
C PRO A 166 3.88 18.02 -4.98
N VAL A 167 3.65 16.82 -4.46
CA VAL A 167 4.62 15.72 -4.40
C VAL A 167 4.48 14.83 -5.64
N ARG A 168 3.23 14.56 -6.04
CA ARG A 168 2.91 13.81 -7.25
C ARG A 168 1.62 14.35 -7.86
N VAL A 169 1.70 14.87 -9.08
CA VAL A 169 0.52 15.23 -9.88
C VAL A 169 -0.07 13.99 -10.52
N LEU A 170 -1.40 13.90 -10.53
CA LEU A 170 -2.16 12.81 -11.12
C LEU A 170 -2.74 13.27 -12.48
N ASN A 171 -2.36 12.59 -13.55
CA ASN A 171 -2.87 12.80 -14.89
C ASN A 171 -3.86 11.69 -15.23
N LEU A 172 -5.09 11.86 -14.77
CA LEU A 172 -6.20 10.91 -14.90
C LEU A 172 -7.25 11.46 -15.86
#